data_AF-A0A7G8IPC3-F1
#
_entry.id   AF-A0A7G8IPC3-F1
#
_cell.length_a   1.000
_cell.length_b   1.000
_cell.length_c   1.000
_cell.angle_alpha   90.00
_cell.angle_beta   90.00
_cell.angle_gamma   90.00
#
_symmetry.space_group_name_H-M   'P 1'
#
loop_
_entity.id
_entity.type
_entity.pdbx_description
1 polymer ?
#
loop_
_entity_poly.entity_id
_entity_poly.type
_entity_poly.pdbx_seq_one_letter_code
_entity_poly.pdbx_strand_id
1 'polypeptide(L)'
;MNHPLQLFDQWRRSISKWIPIKPRWDRSAKDIAPNASEDWLLEPLNECEAVELFPHLTREKAIIQYQKLRLQMRCEEDRGFEQI
;
A
#
# COMPACT_ATOMS: atom_id res chain seq x y z
N MET A 1 14.88 -19.36 12.72
CA MET A 1 13.60 -19.63 13.42
C MET A 1 12.49 -19.29 12.44
N ASN A 2 11.73 -20.28 11.98
CA ASN A 2 10.65 -20.03 11.02
C ASN A 2 9.50 -19.35 11.74
N HIS A 3 9.13 -18.15 11.28
CA HIS A 3 8.01 -17.41 11.85
C HIS A 3 6.71 -18.22 11.64
N PRO A 4 5.79 -18.31 12.61
CA PRO A 4 4.57 -19.12 12.48
C PRO A 4 3.75 -18.77 11.22
N LEU A 5 3.76 -17.50 10.80
CA LEU A 5 3.12 -17.07 9.55
C LEU A 5 3.78 -17.66 8.29
N GLN A 6 5.09 -17.89 8.30
CA GLN A 6 5.79 -18.50 7.17
C GLN A 6 5.41 -19.98 7.01
N LEU A 7 5.26 -20.71 8.11
CA LEU A 7 4.82 -22.11 8.10
C LEU A 7 3.38 -22.24 7.58
N PHE A 8 2.49 -21.36 8.02
CA PHE A 8 1.12 -21.30 7.52
C PHE A 8 1.08 -20.98 6.03
N ASP A 9 1.85 -19.98 5.59
CA ASP A 9 1.85 -19.59 4.17
C ASP A 9 2.46 -20.70 3.28
N GLN A 10 3.46 -21.42 3.77
CA GLN A 10 4.05 -22.56 3.06
C GLN A 10 3.08 -23.75 2.93
N TRP A 11 2.40 -24.13 4.02
CA TRP A 11 1.39 -25.19 4.00
C TRP A 11 0.22 -24.81 3.08
N ARG A 12 -0.26 -23.56 3.17
CA ARG A 12 -1.34 -23.03 2.35
C ARG A 12 -1.03 -23.06 0.85
N ARG A 13 0.18 -22.63 0.46
CA ARG A 13 0.67 -22.70 -0.94
C ARG A 13 0.85 -24.14 -1.43
N SER A 14 1.15 -25.08 -0.53
CA SER A 14 1.26 -26.50 -0.89
C SER A 14 -0.10 -27.11 -1.22
N ILE A 15 -1.16 -26.72 -0.50
CA ILE A 15 -2.52 -27.20 -0.73
C ILE A 15 -3.11 -26.61 -2.01
N SER A 16 -2.86 -25.33 -2.30
CA SER A 16 -3.37 -24.70 -3.53
C SER A 16 -2.80 -25.31 -4.81
N LYS A 17 -1.61 -25.92 -4.78
CA LYS A 17 -1.05 -26.63 -5.94
C LYS A 17 -1.88 -27.84 -6.38
N TRP A 18 -2.70 -28.39 -5.49
CA TRP A 18 -3.58 -29.53 -5.77
C TRP A 18 -4.96 -29.12 -6.29
N ILE A 19 -5.30 -27.83 -6.25
CA ILE A 19 -6.59 -27.31 -6.69
C ILE A 19 -6.37 -26.57 -8.01
N PRO A 20 -7.05 -26.94 -9.12
CA PRO A 20 -6.87 -26.30 -10.43
C PRO A 20 -7.47 -24.89 -10.53
N ILE A 21 -7.93 -24.34 -9.41
CA ILE A 21 -8.51 -23.00 -9.30
C ILE A 21 -7.43 -22.10 -8.70
N LYS A 22 -6.96 -21.12 -9.48
CA LYS A 22 -6.02 -20.11 -8.97
C LYS A 22 -6.71 -19.37 -7.82
N PRO A 23 -6.23 -19.50 -6.57
CA PRO A 23 -6.94 -18.90 -5.46
C PRO A 23 -6.95 -17.38 -5.58
N ARG A 24 -8.06 -16.71 -5.22
CA ARG A 24 -8.16 -15.23 -5.24
C ARG A 24 -7.04 -14.55 -4.42
N TRP A 25 -6.45 -15.27 -3.47
CA TRP A 25 -5.35 -14.85 -2.60
C TRP A 25 -3.95 -15.17 -3.14
N ASP A 26 -3.82 -15.95 -4.22
CA ASP A 26 -2.55 -16.21 -4.93
C ASP A 26 -2.31 -15.13 -5.98
N ARG A 27 -2.41 -13.88 -5.53
CA ARG A 27 -2.09 -12.69 -6.31
C ARG A 27 -0.65 -12.33 -6.02
N SER A 28 0.15 -12.20 -7.07
CA SER A 28 1.50 -11.65 -7.00
C SER A 28 1.44 -10.22 -6.46
N ALA A 29 2.54 -9.73 -5.87
CA ALA A 29 2.67 -8.30 -5.59
C ALA A 29 2.45 -7.45 -6.85
N LYS A 30 2.77 -7.98 -8.04
CA LYS A 30 2.49 -7.35 -9.33
C LYS A 30 1.00 -7.34 -9.71
N ASP A 31 0.21 -8.26 -9.18
CA ASP A 31 -1.23 -8.38 -9.46
C ASP A 31 -2.07 -7.44 -8.55
N ILE A 32 -1.46 -6.87 -7.50
CA ILE A 32 -2.11 -5.99 -6.52
C ILE A 32 -1.52 -4.58 -6.58
N ALA A 33 -0.25 -4.44 -6.98
CA ALA A 33 0.38 -3.14 -7.13
C ALA A 33 -0.45 -2.32 -8.13
N PRO A 34 -0.97 -1.15 -7.71
CA PRO A 34 -1.63 -0.26 -8.65
C PRO A 34 -0.62 0.12 -9.75
N ASN A 35 -1.14 0.33 -10.95
CA ASN A 35 -0.33 0.80 -12.06
C ASN A 35 0.38 2.10 -11.62
N ALA A 36 1.70 2.19 -11.80
CA ALA A 36 2.47 3.33 -11.28
C ALA A 36 2.05 4.68 -11.88
N SER A 37 1.37 4.65 -13.04
CA SER A 37 0.75 5.81 -13.68
C SER A 37 -0.60 6.23 -13.08
N GLU A 38 -1.21 5.40 -12.24
CA GLU A 38 -2.54 5.61 -11.65
C GLU A 38 -2.49 5.90 -10.14
N ASP A 39 -1.36 5.63 -9.48
CA ASP A 39 -1.17 5.84 -8.04
C ASP A 39 -0.23 7.03 -7.78
N TRP A 40 -0.83 8.20 -7.69
CA TRP A 40 -0.16 9.45 -7.33
C TRP A 40 0.54 9.37 -5.96
N LEU A 41 0.27 8.39 -5.10
CA LEU A 41 1.03 8.18 -3.85
C LEU A 41 2.46 7.69 -4.12
N LEU A 42 2.71 7.10 -5.29
CA LEU A 42 4.03 6.65 -5.72
C LEU A 42 4.88 7.81 -6.24
N GLU A 43 4.28 8.96 -6.51
CA GLU A 43 5.02 10.16 -6.89
C GLU A 43 5.94 10.60 -5.74
N PRO A 44 7.17 11.06 -6.07
CA PRO A 44 8.13 11.49 -5.07
C PRO A 44 7.55 12.61 -4.21
N LEU A 45 7.89 12.59 -2.92
CA LEU A 45 7.42 13.60 -1.98
C LEU A 45 7.96 14.99 -2.36
N ASN A 46 7.07 15.96 -2.54
CA ASN A 46 7.44 17.36 -2.69
C ASN A 46 7.54 18.06 -1.33
N GLU A 47 8.77 18.23 -0.83
CA GLU A 47 8.99 18.88 0.47
C GLU A 47 8.64 20.37 0.46
N CYS A 48 8.77 21.05 -0.68
CA CYS A 48 8.43 22.47 -0.78
C CYS A 48 6.93 22.67 -0.59
N GLU A 49 6.14 21.85 -1.27
CA GLU A 49 4.68 21.83 -1.14
C GLU A 49 4.24 21.50 0.30
N ALA A 50 4.92 20.55 0.97
CA ALA A 50 4.63 20.23 2.37
C ALA A 50 4.83 21.44 3.30
N VAL A 51 5.91 22.20 3.11
CA VAL A 51 6.21 23.39 3.92
C VAL A 51 5.25 24.54 3.61
N GLU A 52 4.86 24.71 2.34
CA GLU A 52 3.87 25.71 1.92
C GLU A 52 2.47 25.42 2.48
N LEU A 53 2.06 24.15 2.52
CA LEU A 53 0.76 23.72 3.07
C LEU A 53 0.72 23.79 4.61
N PHE A 54 1.84 23.54 5.28
CA PHE A 54 1.93 23.53 6.74
C PHE A 54 2.99 24.50 7.28
N PRO A 55 2.85 25.82 7.03
CA PRO A 55 3.89 26.82 7.34
C PRO A 55 4.13 27.03 8.83
N HIS A 56 3.18 26.60 9.66
CA HIS A 56 3.24 26.68 11.12
C HIS A 56 3.99 25.52 11.76
N LEU A 57 4.41 24.52 10.98
CA LEU A 57 5.13 23.35 11.46
C LEU A 57 6.62 23.42 11.10
N THR A 58 7.44 22.68 11.85
CA THR A 58 8.81 22.41 11.42
C THR A 58 8.79 21.57 10.15
N ARG A 59 9.81 21.70 9.30
CA ARG A 59 9.92 20.97 8.02
C ARG A 59 9.60 19.48 8.13
N GLU A 60 10.19 18.79 9.11
CA GLU A 60 9.96 17.36 9.34
C GLU A 60 8.50 17.05 9.70
N LYS A 61 7.88 17.88 10.53
CA LYS A 61 6.46 17.72 10.91
C LYS A 61 5.54 18.03 9.74
N ALA A 62 5.86 19.04 8.93
CA ALA A 62 5.14 19.39 7.72
C ALA A 62 5.15 18.22 6.72
N ILE A 63 6.31 17.59 6.50
CA ILE A 63 6.47 16.39 5.67
C ILE A 63 5.57 15.25 6.17
N ILE A 64 5.60 14.94 7.47
CA ILE A 64 4.78 13.87 8.04
C ILE A 64 3.29 14.18 7.89
N GLN A 65 2.87 15.43 8.11
CA GLN A 65 1.46 15.81 7.94
C GLN A 65 1.02 15.76 6.48
N TYR A 66 1.88 16.17 5.56
CA TYR A 66 1.62 16.08 4.13
C TYR A 66 1.49 14.60 3.68
N GLN A 67 2.34 13.70 4.16
CA GLN A 67 2.19 12.26 3.88
C GLN A 67 0.88 11.68 4.44
N LYS A 68 0.47 12.10 5.65
CA LYS A 68 -0.83 11.70 6.23
C LYS A 68 -2.00 12.20 5.40
N LEU A 69 -1.96 13.46 4.96
CA LEU A 69 -2.98 14.05 4.08
C LEU A 69 -3.09 13.25 2.78
N ARG A 70 -1.96 12.94 2.14
CA ARG A 70 -1.94 12.11 0.92
C ARG A 70 -2.57 10.72 1.15
N LEU A 71 -2.27 10.07 2.26
CA LEU A 71 -2.90 8.80 2.61
C LEU A 71 -4.41 8.93 2.85
N GLN A 72 -4.84 10.00 3.52
CA GLN A 72 -6.25 10.25 3.79
C GLN A 72 -7.05 10.46 2.50
N MET A 73 -6.56 11.29 1.58
CA MET A 73 -7.21 11.52 0.28
C MET A 73 -7.35 10.21 -0.51
N ARG A 74 -6.34 9.33 -0.45
CA ARG A 74 -6.42 8.00 -1.07
C ARG A 74 -7.55 7.14 -0.48
N CYS A 75 -7.75 7.21 0.84
CA CYS A 75 -8.83 6.48 1.51
C CYS A 75 -10.21 7.06 1.17
N GLU A 76 -10.32 8.39 1.02
CA GLU A 76 -11.58 9.07 0.71
C GLU A 76 -12.01 8.90 -0.76
N GLU A 77 -11.07 8.77 -1.70
CA GLU A 77 -11.37 8.58 -3.12
C GLU A 77 -11.86 7.16 -3.49
N ASP A 78 -12.12 6.28 -2.51
CA ASP A 78 -12.50 4.85 -2.72
C ASP A 78 -11.49 4.06 -3.59
N ARG A 79 -10.32 4.63 -3.89
CA ARG A 79 -9.15 3.93 -4.47
C ARG A 79 -8.41 3.09 -3.43
N GLY A 80 -8.88 3.09 -2.19
CA GLY A 80 -8.45 2.20 -1.13
C GLY A 80 -9.17 0.87 -1.26
N PHE A 81 -8.51 -0.11 -1.89
CA PHE A 81 -8.85 -1.54 -1.86
C PHE A 81 -10.36 -1.80 -1.70
N GLU A 82 -11.13 -1.79 -2.79
CA GLU A 82 -12.51 -2.25 -2.74
C GLU A 82 -12.61 -3.56 -1.93
N GLN A 83 -13.33 -3.43 -0.82
CA GLN A 83 -14.08 -4.43 -0.07
C GLN A 83 -13.75 -5.88 -0.46
N ILE A 84 -12.91 -6.52 0.37
CA ILE A 84 -12.85 -7.99 0.45
C ILE A 84 -13.97 -8.45 1.37
#